data_AF-A0AAJ1S011-F1
#
_entry.id   AF-A0AAJ1S011-F1
#
_cell.length_a   1.000
_cell.length_b   1.000
_cell.length_c   1.000
_cell.angle_alpha   90.00
_cell.angle_beta   90.00
_cell.angle_gamma   90.00
#
_symmetry.space_group_name_H-M   'P 1'
#
loop_
_entity.id
_entity.type
_entity.pdbx_description
1 polymer ?
#
loop_
_entity_poly.entity_id
_entity_poly.type
_entity_poly.pdbx_seq_one_letter_code
_entity_poly.pdbx_strand_id
1 'polypeptide(L)' 'MGDWAENMRSMLGECVNVTIDYEKPVVVTGLLHSFTEDGEVVVRDECGILHWCWPNLKTELV' A
#
# COMPACT_ATOMS: atom_id res chain seq x y z
N MET A 1 4.50 -16.79 -8.71
CA MET A 1 4.18 -15.35 -8.78
C MET A 1 2.66 -15.26 -8.71
N GLY A 2 2.08 -14.98 -7.55
CA GLY A 2 0.62 -15.00 -7.34
C GLY A 2 0.21 -14.58 -5.93
N ASP A 3 1.01 -14.99 -4.94
CA ASP A 3 0.73 -14.78 -3.51
C ASP A 3 0.60 -13.30 -3.10
N TRP A 4 1.46 -12.42 -3.63
CA TRP A 4 1.41 -10.99 -3.28
C TRP A 4 0.16 -10.28 -3.77
N ALA A 5 -0.19 -10.45 -5.04
CA ALA A 5 -1.36 -9.80 -5.62
C ALA A 5 -2.65 -10.34 -4.98
N GLU A 6 -2.73 -11.65 -4.69
CA GLU A 6 -3.86 -12.24 -3.97
C GLU A 6 -3.98 -11.68 -2.55
N ASN A 7 -2.86 -11.57 -1.82
CA ASN A 7 -2.84 -10.93 -0.51
C ASN A 7 -3.29 -9.46 -0.59
N MET A 8 -2.79 -8.69 -1.56
CA MET A 8 -3.21 -7.31 -1.79
C MET A 8 -4.70 -7.17 -2.11
N ARG A 9 -5.27 -8.09 -2.91
CA ARG A 9 -6.72 -8.13 -3.16
C ARG A 9 -7.52 -8.33 -1.89
N SER A 10 -7.03 -9.16 -0.98
CA SER A 10 -7.70 -9.40 0.30
C SER A 10 -7.71 -8.18 1.23
N MET A 11 -6.76 -7.26 1.05
CA MET A 11 -6.64 -6.03 1.84
C MET A 11 -7.34 -4.82 1.19
N LEU A 12 -7.93 -4.94 -0.01
CA LEU A 12 -8.59 -3.82 -0.68
C LEU A 12 -9.74 -3.28 0.18
N GLY A 13 -9.73 -1.97 0.43
CA GLY A 13 -10.72 -1.32 1.30
C GLY A 13 -10.38 -1.37 2.79
N GLU A 14 -9.34 -2.10 3.20
CA GLU A 14 -8.86 -2.17 4.58
C GLU A 14 -7.78 -1.12 4.85
N CYS A 15 -7.57 -0.78 6.12
CA CYS A 15 -6.47 0.09 6.53
C CYS A 15 -5.15 -0.70 6.54
N VAL A 16 -4.15 -0.19 5.83
CA VAL A 16 -2.83 -0.82 5.67
C VAL A 16 -1.70 0.14 6.01
N ASN A 17 -0.58 -0.42 6.44
CA ASN A 17 0.72 0.22 6.52
C ASN A 17 1.54 -0.18 5.29
N VAL A 18 1.98 0.81 4.52
CA VAL A 18 2.82 0.65 3.33
C VAL A 18 4.21 1.18 3.64
N THR A 19 5.22 0.32 3.57
CA THR A 19 6.62 0.70 3.73
C THR A 19 7.23 1.01 2.37
N ILE A 20 7.72 2.23 2.18
CA ILE A 20 8.31 2.70 0.91
C ILE A 20 9.83 2.65 1.01
N ASP A 21 10.47 2.19 -0.06
CA ASP A 21 11.92 2.27 -0.23
C ASP A 21 12.34 3.71 -0.49
N TYR A 22 12.96 4.33 0.51
CA TYR A 22 13.50 5.68 0.45
C TYR A 22 14.81 5.72 1.23
N GLU A 23 15.56 6.84 1.20
CA GLU A 23 16.83 6.97 1.95
C GLU A 23 16.70 6.56 3.44
N LYS A 24 15.50 6.73 4.00
CA LYS A 24 15.04 6.05 5.21
C LYS A 24 13.66 5.47 4.93
N PRO A 25 13.39 4.21 5.29
CA PRO A 25 12.07 3.60 5.09
C PRO A 25 10.98 4.49 5.70
N VAL A 26 10.00 4.85 4.89
CA VAL A 26 8.84 5.63 5.33
C VAL A 26 7.63 4.70 5.37
N VAL A 27 6.86 4.78 6.45
CA VAL A 27 5.59 4.06 6.57
C VAL A 27 4.46 5.05 6.30
N VAL A 28 3.61 4.70 5.33
CA VAL A 28 2.38 5.42 5.02
C VAL A 28 1.21 4.56 5.47
N THR A 29 0.35 5.11 6.31
CA THR A 29 -0.86 4.44 6.79
C THR A 29 -2.07 5.01 6.08
N GLY A 30 -2.95 4.14 5.59
CA GLY A 30 -4.21 4.57 5.00
C GLY A 30 -5.04 3.41 4.48
N LEU A 31 -6.25 3.71 4.01
CA LEU A 31 -7.14 2.73 3.42
C LEU A 31 -6.64 2.34 2.03
N LEU A 32 -6.39 1.04 1.81
CA LEU A 32 -5.91 0.54 0.53
C LEU A 32 -6.94 0.80 -0.56
N HIS A 33 -6.60 1.68 -1.48
CA HIS A 33 -7.49 2.12 -2.54
C HIS A 33 -7.29 1.32 -3.83
N SER A 34 -6.04 1.14 -4.25
CA SER A 34 -5.68 0.40 -5.46
C SER A 34 -4.23 -0.05 -5.39
N PHE A 35 -3.84 -0.98 -6.25
CA PHE A 35 -2.45 -1.39 -6.44
C PHE A 35 -2.24 -1.92 -7.87
N THR A 36 -1.00 -1.93 -8.34
CA THR A 36 -0.62 -2.50 -9.64
C THR A 36 0.31 -3.69 -9.47
N GLU A 37 0.39 -4.57 -10.47
CA GLU A 37 1.31 -5.72 -10.46
C GLU A 37 2.79 -5.30 -10.50
N ASP A 38 3.07 -4.08 -10.97
CA ASP A 38 4.40 -3.45 -10.94
C ASP A 38 4.83 -2.98 -9.53
N GLY A 39 3.94 -3.06 -8.54
CA GLY A 39 4.25 -2.74 -7.13
C GLY A 39 3.87 -1.33 -6.69
N GLU A 40 3.12 -0.58 -7.50
CA GLU A 40 2.49 0.67 -7.04
C GLU A 40 1.38 0.35 -6.04
N VAL A 41 1.33 1.08 -4.93
CA VAL A 41 0.25 0.99 -3.96
C VAL A 41 -0.34 2.37 -3.73
N VAL A 42 -1.67 2.48 -3.81
CA VAL A 42 -2.39 3.73 -3.56
C VAL A 42 -3.20 3.58 -2.30
N VAL A 43 -2.95 4.44 -1.32
CA VAL A 43 -3.74 4.50 -0.08
C VAL A 43 -4.49 5.82 0.02
N ARG A 44 -5.61 5.80 0.72
CA ARG A 44 -6.41 6.99 1.03
C ARG A 44 -6.31 7.30 2.52
N ASP A 45 -5.95 8.53 2.85
CA ASP A 45 -5.88 8.97 4.25
C ASP A 45 -7.28 9.30 4.82
N GLU A 46 -7.34 9.63 6.11
CA GLU A 46 -8.58 10.02 6.81
C GLU A 46 -9.23 11.30 6.24
N CYS A 47 -8.43 12.20 5.65
CA CYS A 47 -8.88 13.40 4.96
C CYS A 47 -9.36 13.12 3.53
N GLY A 48 -9.26 11.87 3.04
CA GLY A 48 -9.68 11.47 1.70
C GLY A 48 -8.64 11.76 0.60
N ILE A 49 -7.42 12.13 0.95
CA ILE A 49 -6.31 12.38 0.02
C ILE A 49 -5.70 11.04 -0.39
N LEU A 50 -5.39 10.90 -1.68
CA LEU A 50 -4.71 9.73 -2.21
C LEU A 50 -3.19 9.90 -2.13
N HIS A 51 -2.50 8.86 -1.66
CA HIS A 51 -1.05 8.78 -1.59
C HIS A 51 -0.56 7.62 -2.46
N TRP A 52 0.30 7.94 -3.41
CA TRP A 52 0.97 6.97 -4.28
C TRP A 52 2.28 6.53 -3.64
N CYS A 53 2.38 5.24 -3.35
CA CYS A 53 3.50 4.62 -2.65
C CYS A 53 4.27 3.71 -3.61
N TRP A 54 5.40 4.22 -4.13
CA TRP A 54 6.34 3.49 -4.99
C TRP A 54 7.79 3.96 -4.67
N PRO A 55 8.77 3.06 -4.52
CA PRO A 55 8.68 1.60 -4.56
C PRO A 55 8.17 1.03 -3.25
N ASN A 56 7.11 0.22 -3.30
CA ASN A 56 6.62 -0.47 -2.12
C ASN A 56 7.56 -1.64 -1.75
N LEU A 57 8.02 -1.66 -0.50
CA LEU A 57 8.77 -2.76 0.08
C LEU A 57 7.88 -3.79 0.77
N LYS A 58 6.84 -3.31 1.48
CA LYS A 58 5.98 -4.15 2.32
C LYS A 58 4.63 -3.48 2.55
N THR A 59 3.56 -4.27 2.43
CA THR A 59 2.19 -3.87 2.80
C THR A 59 1.65 -4.84 3.85
N GLU A 60 1.11 -4.32 4.94
CA GLU A 60 0.50 -5.11 6.00
C GLU A 60 -0.76 -4.41 6.56
N LEU A 61 -1.72 -5.20 7.06
CA LEU A 61 -2.90 -4.67 7.75
C LEU A 61 -2.49 -3.98 9.06
N VAL A 62 -3.24 -2.94 9.44
CA VAL A 62 -3.09 -2.23 10.74
C VAL A 62 -3.66 -3.05 11.89
#